data_AF-A0A8C5RE33-F1
#
_entry.id   AF-A0A8C5RE33-F1
#
_cell.length_a   1.000
_cell.length_b   1.000
_cell.length_c   1.000
_cell.angle_alpha   90.00
_cell.angle_beta   90.00
_cell.angle_gamma   90.00
#
_symmetry.space_group_name_H-M   'P 1'
#
loop_
_entity.id
_entity.type
_entity.pdbx_description
1 polymer ?
#
loop_
_entity_poly.entity_id
_entity_poly.type
_entity_poly.pdbx_seq_one_letter_code
_entity_poly.pdbx_strand_id
1 'polypeptide(L)'
;MGILYSQPICQAAYNNDFNELQLLLEEDRNNLNIQDYFGGDTPIICACKKGHNRIVSYLLKMNADVNIKNKVRAVMAIGPLLRMLKPGFMKKENRGKMC
;
A
#
# COMPACT_ATOMS: atom_id res chain seq x y z
N MET A 1 10.09 12.61 -9.59
CA MET A 1 10.66 11.28 -9.28
C MET A 1 9.55 10.41 -8.71
N GLY A 2 9.28 9.26 -9.33
CA GLY A 2 8.26 8.33 -8.86
C GLY A 2 8.73 7.58 -7.60
N ILE A 3 7.80 7.23 -6.72
CA ILE A 3 8.09 6.29 -5.63
C ILE A 3 8.28 4.92 -6.28
N LEU A 4 9.46 4.32 -6.05
CA LEU A 4 9.80 2.97 -6.48
C LEU A 4 9.80 2.06 -5.24
N TYR A 5 9.01 1.00 -5.28
CA TYR A 5 9.00 -0.05 -4.27
C TYR A 5 9.93 -1.19 -4.71
N SER A 6 10.72 -1.73 -3.78
CA SER A 6 11.58 -2.89 -4.03
C SER A 6 10.77 -4.17 -4.21
N GLN A 7 9.60 -4.25 -3.57
CA GLN A 7 8.71 -5.41 -3.67
C GLN A 7 7.73 -5.23 -4.84
N PRO A 8 7.68 -6.18 -5.79
CA PRO A 8 6.85 -6.05 -6.99
C PRO A 8 5.36 -5.94 -6.64
N ILE A 9 4.89 -6.69 -5.65
CA ILE A 9 3.50 -6.61 -5.18
C ILE A 9 3.18 -5.24 -4.55
N CYS A 10 4.15 -4.60 -3.89
CA CYS A 10 3.99 -3.26 -3.34
C CYS A 10 3.93 -2.21 -4.46
N GLN A 11 4.71 -2.41 -5.53
CA GLN A 11 4.69 -1.55 -6.72
C GLN A 11 3.37 -1.69 -7.49
N ALA A 12 2.89 -2.92 -7.72
CA ALA A 12 1.60 -3.19 -8.35
C ALA A 12 0.45 -2.56 -7.54
N ALA A 13 0.47 -2.75 -6.22
CA ALA A 13 -0.50 -2.15 -5.31
C ALA A 13 -0.47 -0.62 -5.33
N TYR A 14 0.68 0.01 -5.55
CA TYR A 14 0.82 1.46 -5.68
C TYR A 14 0.35 1.98 -7.05
N ASN A 15 0.60 1.23 -8.12
CA ASN A 15 0.25 1.59 -9.50
C ASN A 15 -1.22 1.32 -9.87
N ASN A 16 -1.99 0.71 -8.97
CA ASN A 16 -3.34 0.18 -9.24
C ASN A 16 -3.36 -0.98 -10.24
N ASP A 17 -2.26 -1.73 -10.36
CA ASP A 17 -2.21 -2.90 -11.24
C ASP A 17 -2.81 -4.11 -10.51
N PHE A 18 -4.11 -4.28 -10.68
CA PHE A 18 -4.85 -5.38 -10.07
C PHE A 18 -4.43 -6.74 -10.65
N ASN A 19 -4.09 -6.80 -11.94
CA ASN A 19 -3.79 -8.05 -12.62
C ASN A 19 -2.43 -8.58 -12.16
N GLU A 20 -1.42 -7.72 -12.13
CA GLU A 20 -0.08 -8.05 -11.63
C GLU A 20 -0.15 -8.44 -10.15
N LEU A 21 -0.91 -7.70 -9.34
CA LEU A 21 -1.10 -8.01 -7.92
C LEU A 21 -1.77 -9.37 -7.71
N GLN A 22 -2.78 -9.71 -8.52
CA GLN A 22 -3.45 -11.01 -8.44
C GLN A 22 -2.48 -12.14 -8.81
N LEU A 23 -1.74 -11.98 -9.91
CA LEU A 23 -0.76 -12.97 -10.36
C LEU A 23 0.31 -13.25 -9.29
N LEU A 24 0.87 -12.21 -8.67
CA LEU A 24 1.88 -12.35 -7.61
C LEU A 24 1.35 -13.04 -6.34
N LEU A 25 0.06 -12.90 -6.04
CA LEU A 25 -0.59 -13.58 -4.90
C LEU A 25 -1.01 -15.02 -5.22
N GLU A 26 -1.27 -15.31 -6.49
CA GLU A 26 -1.48 -16.67 -6.98
C GLU A 26 -0.18 -17.47 -7.01
N GLU A 27 0.94 -16.83 -7.39
CA GLU A 27 2.28 -17.43 -7.35
C GLU A 27 2.79 -17.67 -5.93
N ASP A 28 2.70 -16.67 -5.05
CA ASP A 28 3.09 -16.81 -3.65
C ASP A 28 2.20 -15.97 -2.72
N ARG A 29 1.40 -16.66 -1.91
CA ARG A 29 0.53 -16.02 -0.90
C ARG A 29 1.31 -15.32 0.21
N ASN A 30 2.58 -15.65 0.43
CA ASN A 30 3.40 -14.96 1.43
C ASN A 30 3.65 -13.48 1.06
N ASN A 31 3.45 -13.10 -0.20
CA ASN A 31 3.54 -11.72 -0.67
C ASN A 31 2.47 -10.80 -0.05
N LEU A 32 1.38 -11.34 0.48
CA LEU A 32 0.26 -10.57 1.02
C LEU A 32 0.66 -9.55 2.09
N ASN A 33 1.63 -9.93 2.92
CA ASN A 33 2.08 -9.16 4.09
C ASN A 33 3.53 -8.69 3.97
N ILE A 34 4.14 -8.82 2.78
CA ILE A 34 5.55 -8.49 2.59
C ILE A 34 5.78 -7.01 2.85
N GLN A 35 6.84 -6.69 3.58
CA GLN A 35 7.23 -5.31 3.82
C GLN A 35 8.28 -4.88 2.81
N ASP A 36 8.04 -3.73 2.20
CA ASP A 36 9.03 -3.11 1.32
C ASP A 36 10.34 -2.80 2.07
N TYR A 37 11.48 -2.92 1.38
CA TYR A 37 12.77 -2.74 2.01
C TYR A 37 12.98 -1.28 2.46
N PHE A 38 12.61 -0.31 1.63
CA PHE A 38 12.86 1.11 1.86
C PHE A 38 11.86 1.72 2.83
N GLY A 39 10.56 1.48 2.59
CA GLY A 39 9.48 2.09 3.37
C GLY A 39 8.98 1.24 4.53
N GLY A 40 9.15 -0.08 4.45
CA GLY A 40 8.40 -1.05 5.25
C GLY A 40 6.91 -1.08 4.92
N ASP A 41 6.48 -0.42 3.84
CA ASP A 41 5.09 -0.43 3.41
C ASP A 41 4.72 -1.85 2.93
N THR A 42 3.57 -2.33 3.37
CA THR A 42 2.94 -3.54 2.82
C THR A 42 2.09 -3.22 1.60
N PRO A 43 1.69 -4.20 0.78
CA PRO A 43 0.84 -3.96 -0.39
C PRO A 43 -0.43 -3.17 -0.05
N ILE A 44 -1.04 -3.48 1.09
CA ILE A 44 -2.24 -2.77 1.55
C ILE A 44 -1.94 -1.32 1.94
N ILE A 45 -0.78 -1.03 2.55
CA ILE A 45 -0.36 0.34 2.85
C ILE A 45 -0.14 1.12 1.55
N CYS A 46 0.51 0.52 0.55
CA CYS A 46 0.73 1.14 -0.77
C CYS A 46 -0.59 1.51 -1.45
N ALA A 47 -1.52 0.56 -1.54
CA ALA A 47 -2.84 0.79 -2.12
C ALA A 47 -3.62 1.89 -1.36
N CYS A 48 -3.55 1.88 -0.03
CA CYS A 48 -4.21 2.90 0.78
C CYS A 48 -3.55 4.29 0.69
N LYS A 49 -2.24 4.39 0.42
CA LYS A 49 -1.56 5.70 0.18
C LYS A 49 -2.06 6.38 -1.09
N LYS A 50 -2.52 5.60 -2.07
CA LYS A 50 -3.07 6.08 -3.34
C LYS A 50 -4.58 6.09 -3.45
N GLY A 51 -5.27 5.43 -2.53
CA GLY A 51 -6.73 5.35 -2.53
C GLY A 51 -7.27 4.31 -3.50
N HIS A 52 -6.51 3.25 -3.75
CA HIS A 52 -6.90 2.17 -4.66
C HIS A 52 -7.83 1.19 -3.96
N ASN A 53 -9.07 1.62 -3.75
CA ASN A 53 -10.10 0.89 -2.97
C ASN A 53 -10.30 -0.56 -3.45
N ARG A 54 -10.20 -0.80 -4.76
CA ARG A 54 -10.36 -2.14 -5.35
C ARG A 54 -9.29 -3.10 -4.85
N ILE A 55 -8.02 -2.67 -4.86
CA ILE A 55 -6.89 -3.47 -4.37
C ILE A 55 -6.98 -3.67 -2.86
N VAL A 56 -7.31 -2.62 -2.11
CA VAL A 56 -7.51 -2.71 -0.66
C VAL A 56 -8.58 -3.74 -0.31
N SER A 57 -9.73 -3.68 -0.98
CA SER A 57 -10.83 -4.63 -0.75
C SER A 57 -10.43 -6.06 -1.07
N TYR A 58 -9.62 -6.27 -2.10
CA TYR A 58 -9.12 -7.58 -2.48
C TYR A 58 -8.12 -8.15 -1.46
N LEU A 59 -7.14 -7.35 -1.03
CA LEU A 59 -6.18 -7.74 -0.01
C LEU A 59 -6.86 -8.06 1.33
N LEU A 60 -7.88 -7.30 1.71
CA LEU A 60 -8.70 -7.59 2.90
C LEU A 60 -9.46 -8.91 2.79
N LYS A 61 -10.03 -9.20 1.60
CA LYS A 61 -10.67 -10.50 1.33
C LYS A 61 -9.70 -11.67 1.42
N MET A 62 -8.41 -11.43 1.19
CA MET A 62 -7.34 -12.42 1.32
C MET A 62 -6.77 -12.53 2.75
N ASN A 63 -7.38 -11.88 3.74
CA ASN A 63 -6.91 -11.83 5.13
C ASN A 63 -5.54 -11.16 5.30
N ALA A 64 -5.26 -10.10 4.53
CA ALA A 64 -4.05 -9.30 4.73
C ALA A 64 -3.99 -8.72 6.16
N ASP A 65 -2.82 -8.78 6.78
CA ASP A 65 -2.63 -8.27 8.14
C ASP A 65 -2.56 -6.74 8.10
N VAL A 66 -3.59 -6.13 8.70
CA VAL A 66 -3.75 -4.67 8.77
C VAL A 66 -2.97 -4.02 9.91
N ASN A 67 -2.38 -4.83 10.80
CA ASN A 67 -1.67 -4.35 11.98
C ASN A 67 -0.18 -4.11 11.71
N ILE A 68 0.33 -4.57 10.58
CA ILE A 68 1.73 -4.36 10.19
C ILE A 68 2.00 -2.86 10.03
N LYS A 69 3.07 -2.41 10.68
CA LYS A 69 3.53 -1.02 10.67
C LYS A 69 4.68 -0.85 9.69
N ASN A 70 4.64 0.20 8.90
CA ASN A 70 5.78 0.58 8.08
C ASN A 70 6.95 1.12 8.93
N LYS A 71 8.16 1.10 8.36
CA LYS A 71 9.40 1.46 9.07
C LYS A 71 9.57 2.97 9.23
N VAL A 72 9.01 3.76 8.32
CA VAL A 72 9.30 5.22 8.24
C VAL A 72 8.37 6.06 9.10
N ARG A 73 7.08 5.75 9.15
CA ARG A 73 6.07 6.61 9.82
C ARG A 73 5.28 5.87 10.90
N ALA A 74 5.58 4.60 11.18
CA ALA A 74 4.79 3.70 12.02
C ALA A 74 3.29 3.68 11.65
N VAL A 75 2.98 3.89 10.36
CA VAL A 75 1.60 3.85 9.85
C VAL A 75 1.21 2.38 9.73
N MET A 76 0.22 1.96 10.51
CA MET A 76 -0.46 0.66 10.38
C MET A 76 -1.62 0.77 9.38
N ALA A 77 -1.95 -0.29 8.62
CA ALA A 77 -2.97 -0.25 7.57
C ALA A 77 -4.39 0.09 8.07
N ILE A 78 -4.70 -0.13 9.35
CA ILE A 78 -5.92 0.37 10.00
C ILE A 78 -6.04 1.91 9.92
N GLY A 79 -4.94 2.64 10.05
CA GLY A 79 -4.94 4.11 10.00
C GLY A 79 -5.35 4.67 8.63
N PRO A 80 -4.76 4.18 7.52
CA PRO A 80 -5.21 4.46 6.18
C PRO A 80 -6.65 4.02 5.91
N LEU A 81 -7.13 2.87 6.41
CA LEU A 81 -8.56 2.49 6.30
C LEU A 81 -9.48 3.51 6.99
N LEU A 82 -9.13 3.95 8.21
CA LEU A 82 -9.85 5.00 8.93
C LEU A 82 -9.79 6.37 8.21
N ARG A 83 -8.75 6.59 7.40
CA ARG A 83 -8.52 7.82 6.63
C ARG A 83 -9.16 7.78 5.25
N MET A 84 -9.39 6.61 4.66
CA MET A 84 -10.21 6.43 3.46
C MET A 84 -11.68 6.79 3.72
N LEU A 85 -12.13 6.67 4.97
CA LEU A 85 -13.45 7.18 5.43
C LEU A 85 -13.49 8.70 5.63
N LYS A 86 -12.36 9.42 5.56
CA LYS A 86 -12.35 10.90 5.61
C LYS A 86 -12.25 11.48 4.18
N PRO A 87 -13.29 12.18 3.69
CA PRO A 87 -13.22 12.87 2.41
C PRO A 87 -12.17 13.99 2.49
N GLY A 88 -11.11 13.91 1.69
CA GLY A 88 -10.15 15.02 1.49
C GLY A 88 -8.66 14.74 1.72
N PHE A 89 -8.23 13.51 2.03
CA PHE A 89 -6.81 13.24 2.33
C PHE A 89 -5.91 12.99 1.10
N MET A 90 -6.45 12.64 -0.07
CA MET A 90 -5.67 12.19 -1.25
C MET A 90 -4.84 13.28 -1.98
N LYS A 91 -4.71 14.50 -1.44
CA LYS A 91 -3.91 15.56 -2.07
C LYS A 91 -3.02 16.33 -1.11
N LYS A 92 -2.10 15.69 -0.37
CA LYS A 92 -0.96 16.41 0.26
C LYS A 92 0.34 15.59 0.29
N GLU A 93 0.74 14.99 -0.83
CA GLU A 93 2.16 14.71 -1.10
C GLU A 93 2.66 15.70 -2.16
N ASN A 94 2.64 16.99 -1.78
CA ASN A 94 3.39 18.06 -2.44
C ASN A 94 3.59 19.23 -1.46
N ARG A 95 4.26 18.97 -0.33
CA ARG A 95 4.75 20.00 0.60
C ARG A 95 6.08 19.49 1.17
N GLY A 96 7.25 20.05 0.87
CA GLY A 96 7.62 21.18 0.00
C GLY A 96 9.09 21.00 -0.43
N LYS A 97 9.50 21.68 -1.51
CA LYS A 97 10.56 22.71 -1.50
C LYS A 97 11.87 22.16 -0.88
N MET A 98 12.86 21.72 -1.68
CA MET A 98 13.77 22.64 -2.40
C MET A 98 13.93 23.95 -1.62
N CYS A 99 14.71 23.89 -0.56
CA CYS A 99 15.62 24.94 -0.14
C CYS A 99 16.95 24.25 0.14
#